data_AF-A0A326GAB9-F1
#
_entry.id   AF-A0A326GAB9-F1
#
_cell.length_a   1.000
_cell.length_b   1.000
_cell.length_c   1.000
_cell.angle_alpha   90.00
_cell.angle_beta   90.00
_cell.angle_gamma   90.00
#
_symmetry.space_group_name_H-M   'P 1'
#
loop_
_entity.id
_entity.type
_entity.pdbx_description
1 polymer ?
#
loop_
_entity_poly.entity_id
_entity_poly.type
_entity_poly.pdbx_seq_one_letter_code
_entity_poly.pdbx_strand_id
1 'polypeptide(L)'
;MALLHRLVELRRVEKIALLLLIDAALCVVSVWIAFSLRLGVWDLWSQATVTVMIASLAIWLPLFSLRGIYRSVMRFIGSRTMIGIATSCMIMALIMSVFFTLNQVPGIPRTISVIQPMVFGGLLVTSRLFARYVLFDLLNQRGFEGQTSRVLVYGAGSAGRQLALSLRHEPGMFLAGYLDDDSRLAGQHLDHVRVYHSDDVAKIVERLEIDTVLLAVPGVSRQQREQIVRRFAEISVQVLTLPGIGEIFDGKVSISDLREVEITDLLGRDPVPPNHLLLHRTITDRVVLVTGAGGSIGSELCRQIAALKPTRIILVEMTEHALYLIEGELRAAQAAGDVDASTTIHTEMANIADPLTAKRMFERWQPHTV
;
A
#
# COMPACT_ATOMS: atom_id res chain seq x y z
N MET A 1 1.15 29.87 16.93
CA MET A 1 0.24 28.69 17.02
C MET A 1 -0.90 28.75 16.00
N ALA A 2 -1.80 29.74 16.01
CA ALA A 2 -2.96 29.78 15.10
C ALA A 2 -2.62 29.76 13.59
N LEU A 3 -1.58 30.49 13.16
CA LEU A 3 -1.11 30.47 11.77
C LEU A 3 -0.52 29.12 11.36
N LEU A 4 0.16 28.43 12.27
CA LEU A 4 0.77 27.12 12.03
C LEU A 4 -0.30 26.03 11.87
N HIS A 5 -1.36 26.05 12.68
CA HIS A 5 -2.51 25.14 12.50
C HIS A 5 -3.23 25.36 11.17
N ARG A 6 -3.44 26.63 10.80
CA ARG A 6 -4.10 26.96 9.53
C ARG A 6 -3.30 26.46 8.31
N LEU A 7 -1.96 26.44 8.40
CA LEU A 7 -1.08 25.89 7.36
C LEU A 7 -1.19 24.37 7.22
N VAL A 8 -1.49 23.66 8.32
CA VAL A 8 -1.66 22.20 8.32
C VAL A 8 -3.00 21.80 7.68
N GLU A 9 -4.05 22.60 7.85
CA GLU A 9 -5.39 22.34 7.30
C GLU A 9 -5.56 22.70 5.81
N LEU A 10 -4.58 23.35 5.19
CA LEU A 10 -4.64 23.73 3.78
C LEU A 10 -4.77 22.51 2.85
N ARG A 11 -5.58 22.66 1.81
CA ARG A 11 -5.73 21.67 0.74
C ARG A 11 -4.39 21.50 0.02
N ARG A 12 -4.15 20.32 -0.55
CA ARG A 12 -2.90 19.98 -1.25
C ARG A 12 -2.49 21.04 -2.30
N VAL A 13 -3.46 21.58 -3.03
CA VAL A 13 -3.22 22.61 -4.05
C VAL A 13 -2.73 23.93 -3.44
N GLU A 14 -3.31 24.34 -2.31
CA GLU A 14 -2.95 25.58 -1.61
C GLU A 14 -1.55 25.50 -1.01
N LYS A 15 -1.17 24.33 -0.49
CA LYS A 15 0.19 24.07 0.02
C LYS A 15 1.24 24.16 -1.09
N ILE A 16 0.95 23.59 -2.26
CA ILE A 16 1.82 23.68 -3.43
C ILE A 16 1.94 25.14 -3.90
N ALA A 17 0.83 25.87 -3.98
CA ALA A 17 0.82 27.27 -4.38
C ALA A 17 1.66 28.15 -3.43
N LEU A 18 1.50 27.97 -2.12
CA LEU A 18 2.29 28.68 -1.10
C LEU A 18 3.79 28.41 -1.25
N LEU A 19 4.15 27.14 -1.46
CA LEU A 19 5.55 26.73 -1.61
C LEU A 19 6.17 27.28 -2.91
N LEU A 20 5.40 27.32 -4.01
CA LEU A 20 5.82 27.99 -5.25
C LEU A 20 6.04 29.49 -5.04
N LEU A 21 5.18 30.16 -4.28
CA LEU A 21 5.35 31.59 -3.96
C LEU A 21 6.62 31.84 -3.13
N ILE A 22 6.87 31.01 -2.11
CA ILE A 22 8.08 31.10 -1.28
C ILE A 22 9.33 30.89 -2.15
N ASP A 23 9.34 29.85 -2.98
CA ASP A 23 10.49 29.55 -3.83
C ASP A 23 10.72 30.62 -4.90
N ALA A 24 9.66 31.20 -5.47
CA ALA A 24 9.79 32.34 -6.40
C ALA A 24 10.43 33.55 -5.70
N ALA A 25 10.01 33.86 -4.47
CA ALA A 25 10.62 34.92 -3.68
C ALA A 25 12.11 34.63 -3.37
N LEU A 26 12.43 33.39 -2.99
CA LEU A 26 13.83 32.97 -2.77
C LEU A 26 14.66 33.03 -4.06
N CYS A 27 14.06 32.75 -5.23
CA CYS A 27 14.72 32.89 -6.52
C CYS A 27 15.09 34.35 -6.78
N VAL A 28 14.18 35.29 -6.56
CA VAL A 28 14.46 36.73 -6.68
C VAL A 28 15.56 37.17 -5.71
N VAL A 29 15.45 36.80 -4.43
CA VAL A 29 16.44 37.15 -3.40
C VAL A 29 17.82 36.58 -3.71
N SER A 30 17.88 35.36 -4.28
CA SER A 30 19.15 34.73 -4.65
C SER A 30 19.91 35.51 -5.74
N VAL A 31 19.20 36.19 -6.65
CA VAL A 31 19.82 37.04 -7.68
C VAL A 31 20.51 38.22 -7.02
N TRP A 32 19.85 38.91 -6.10
CA TRP A 32 20.44 40.02 -5.36
C TRP A 32 21.67 39.61 -4.56
N ILE A 33 21.59 38.48 -3.86
CA ILE A 33 22.74 37.93 -3.12
C ILE A 33 23.88 37.59 -4.08
N ALA A 34 23.59 36.98 -5.24
CA ALA A 34 24.63 36.61 -6.21
C ALA A 34 25.34 37.82 -6.82
N PHE A 35 24.60 38.88 -7.16
CA PHE A 35 25.19 40.14 -7.64
C PHE A 35 26.00 40.84 -6.54
N SER A 36 25.48 40.89 -5.31
CA SER A 36 26.18 41.47 -4.16
C SER A 36 27.49 40.72 -3.86
N LEU A 37 27.46 39.38 -3.83
CA LEU A 37 28.66 38.55 -3.65
C LEU A 37 29.68 38.74 -4.78
N ARG A 38 29.22 39.00 -6.01
CA ARG A 38 30.10 39.09 -7.18
C ARG A 38 30.72 40.48 -7.38
N LEU A 39 29.94 41.53 -7.15
CA LEU A 39 30.32 42.91 -7.43
C LEU A 39 30.73 43.67 -6.17
N GLY A 40 30.42 43.15 -4.98
CA GLY A 40 30.69 43.82 -3.69
C GLY A 40 29.81 45.04 -3.44
N VAL A 41 28.78 45.26 -4.26
CA VAL A 41 27.87 46.42 -4.19
C VAL A 41 26.43 45.93 -4.17
N TRP A 42 25.59 46.59 -3.36
CA TRP A 42 24.16 46.35 -3.28
C TRP A 42 23.39 47.19 -4.32
N ASP A 43 23.69 46.98 -5.60
CA ASP A 43 22.90 47.59 -6.67
C ASP A 43 21.77 46.66 -7.10
N LEU A 44 20.58 46.93 -6.57
CA LEU A 44 19.40 46.07 -6.66
C LEU A 44 18.62 46.24 -7.97
N TRP A 45 18.87 47.33 -8.72
CA TRP A 45 17.99 47.79 -9.81
C TRP A 45 18.73 48.11 -11.11
N SER A 46 19.76 47.34 -11.43
CA SER A 46 20.40 47.41 -12.75
C SER A 46 19.61 46.61 -13.80
N GLN A 47 19.72 47.00 -15.07
CA GLN A 47 19.15 46.24 -16.19
C GLN A 47 19.64 44.79 -16.19
N ALA A 48 20.92 44.57 -15.87
CA ALA A 48 21.54 43.25 -15.73
C ALA A 48 20.85 42.41 -14.64
N THR A 49 20.56 42.99 -13.48
CA THR A 49 19.89 42.31 -12.36
C THR A 49 18.49 41.85 -12.76
N VAL A 50 17.72 42.72 -13.44
CA VAL A 50 16.37 42.41 -13.93
C VAL A 50 16.40 41.31 -14.99
N THR A 51 17.35 41.36 -15.93
CA THR A 51 17.49 40.32 -16.96
C THR A 51 17.79 38.95 -16.36
N VAL A 52 18.72 38.87 -15.38
CA VAL A 52 19.02 37.61 -14.69
C VAL A 52 17.83 37.11 -13.87
N MET A 53 17.08 38.01 -13.24
CA MET A 53 15.88 37.67 -12.47
C MET A 53 14.77 37.05 -13.33
N ILE A 54 14.49 37.65 -14.50
CA ILE A 54 13.50 37.11 -15.43
C ILE A 54 13.96 35.75 -15.96
N ALA A 55 15.24 35.63 -16.35
CA ALA A 55 15.79 34.38 -16.83
C ALA A 55 15.75 33.28 -15.77
N SER A 56 16.10 33.58 -14.52
CA SER A 56 16.11 32.60 -13.43
C SER A 56 14.70 32.11 -13.09
N LEU A 57 13.71 32.99 -13.06
CA LEU A 57 12.30 32.61 -12.85
C LEU A 57 11.76 31.77 -14.02
N ALA A 58 12.06 32.16 -15.25
CA ALA A 58 11.62 31.46 -16.46
C ALA A 58 12.19 30.05 -16.57
N ILE A 59 13.42 29.82 -16.09
CA ILE A 59 14.08 28.50 -16.12
C ILE A 59 13.68 27.64 -14.92
N TRP A 60 13.62 28.23 -13.72
CA TRP A 60 13.36 27.48 -12.50
C TRP A 60 12.00 26.76 -12.52
N LEU A 61 10.93 27.49 -12.85
CA LEU A 61 9.57 26.97 -12.75
C LEU A 61 9.36 25.71 -13.60
N PRO A 62 9.67 25.69 -14.92
CA PRO A 62 9.52 24.49 -15.73
C PRO A 62 10.49 23.38 -15.30
N LEU A 63 11.75 23.70 -15.00
CA LEU A 63 12.74 22.69 -14.61
C LEU A 63 12.33 21.94 -13.34
N PHE A 64 11.91 22.66 -12.31
CA PHE A 64 11.52 22.06 -11.03
C PHE A 64 10.16 21.35 -11.09
N SER A 65 9.26 21.83 -11.96
CA SER A 65 7.97 21.19 -12.22
C SER A 65 8.12 19.87 -12.99
N LEU A 66 8.96 19.84 -14.03
CA LEU A 66 9.24 18.63 -14.83
C LEU A 66 9.93 17.55 -14.01
N ARG A 67 10.85 17.92 -13.13
CA ARG A 67 11.52 16.99 -12.21
C ARG A 67 10.66 16.58 -11.01
N GLY A 68 9.42 17.05 -10.95
CA GLY A 68 8.45 16.62 -9.95
C GLY A 68 8.81 16.97 -8.51
N ILE A 69 9.68 17.96 -8.28
CA ILE A 69 10.14 18.35 -6.94
C ILE A 69 8.93 18.73 -6.06
N TYR A 70 7.95 19.42 -6.65
CA TYR A 70 6.72 19.84 -5.98
C TYR A 70 5.68 18.71 -5.79
N ARG A 71 5.79 17.61 -6.54
CA ARG A 71 4.88 16.45 -6.38
C ARG A 71 5.23 15.62 -5.15
N SER A 72 6.50 15.64 -4.72
CA SER A 72 7.03 14.84 -3.61
C SER A 72 7.00 15.55 -2.24
N VAL A 73 6.57 16.81 -2.20
CA VAL A 73 6.64 17.69 -0.99
C VAL A 73 5.87 17.12 0.20
N MET A 74 4.77 16.41 -0.05
CA MET A 74 3.94 15.85 1.02
C MET A 74 4.39 14.46 1.50
N ARG A 75 5.26 13.78 0.74
CA ARG A 75 5.58 12.37 1.04
C ARG A 75 6.92 12.23 1.75
N PHE A 76 7.93 13.03 1.43
CA PHE A 76 9.24 12.98 2.11
C PHE A 76 10.04 14.27 1.86
N ILE A 77 10.29 15.09 2.89
CA ILE A 77 11.46 16.00 2.91
C ILE A 77 12.70 15.13 3.22
N GLY A 78 12.97 14.18 2.33
CA GLY A 78 14.05 13.19 2.46
C GLY A 78 15.27 13.54 1.61
N SER A 79 16.32 12.73 1.75
CA SER A 79 17.58 12.85 0.99
C SER A 79 17.36 12.91 -0.54
N ARG A 80 16.36 12.21 -1.07
CA ARG A 80 16.00 12.25 -2.50
C ARG A 80 15.58 13.64 -2.98
N THR A 81 14.82 14.39 -2.17
CA THR A 81 14.40 15.76 -2.50
C THR A 81 15.60 16.71 -2.51
N MET A 82 16.53 16.53 -1.57
CA MET A 82 17.77 17.33 -1.52
C MET A 82 18.67 17.06 -2.75
N ILE A 83 18.83 15.79 -3.14
CA ILE A 83 19.54 15.42 -4.37
C ILE A 83 18.82 15.98 -5.61
N GLY A 84 17.49 15.97 -5.62
CA GLY A 84 16.68 16.58 -6.68
C GLY A 84 16.91 18.08 -6.81
N ILE A 85 16.96 18.82 -5.69
CA ILE A 85 17.27 20.26 -5.68
C ILE A 85 18.69 20.49 -6.19
N ALA A 86 19.68 19.77 -5.65
CA ALA A 86 21.08 19.93 -6.02
C ALA A 86 21.31 19.70 -7.53
N THR A 87 20.80 18.58 -8.05
CA THR A 87 20.92 18.26 -9.48
C THR A 87 20.13 19.23 -10.36
N SER A 88 19.03 19.80 -9.89
CA SER A 88 18.26 20.82 -10.64
C SER A 88 18.97 22.17 -10.67
N CYS A 89 19.57 22.59 -9.56
CA CYS A 89 20.42 23.77 -9.53
C CYS A 89 21.65 23.61 -10.44
N MET A 90 22.22 22.41 -10.53
CA MET A 90 23.33 22.12 -11.44
C MET A 90 22.90 22.25 -12.92
N ILE A 91 21.74 21.69 -13.30
CA ILE A 91 21.20 21.85 -14.65
C ILE A 91 20.85 23.31 -14.95
N MET A 92 20.26 24.02 -13.98
CA MET A 92 19.95 25.44 -14.11
C MET A 92 21.22 26.28 -14.32
N ALA A 93 22.30 26.00 -13.60
CA ALA A 93 23.59 26.65 -13.81
C ALA A 93 24.16 26.40 -15.21
N LEU A 94 24.02 25.17 -15.72
CA LEU A 94 24.45 24.84 -17.07
C LEU A 94 23.65 25.63 -18.12
N ILE A 95 22.31 25.64 -18.02
CA ILE A 95 21.43 26.36 -18.95
C ILE A 95 21.74 27.86 -18.93
N MET A 96 21.85 28.46 -17.74
CA MET A 96 22.18 29.88 -17.58
C MET A 96 23.57 30.22 -18.12
N SER A 97 24.55 29.33 -17.89
CA SER A 97 25.93 29.51 -18.38
C SER A 97 25.99 29.51 -19.91
N VAL A 98 25.32 28.55 -20.55
CA VAL A 98 25.22 28.48 -22.02
C VAL A 98 24.49 29.70 -22.57
N PHE A 99 23.33 30.06 -22.00
CA PHE A 99 22.53 31.18 -22.46
C PHE A 99 23.28 32.52 -22.40
N PHE A 100 23.88 32.86 -21.26
CA PHE A 100 24.59 34.14 -21.12
C PHE A 100 25.93 34.19 -21.85
N THR A 101 26.59 33.04 -22.05
CA THR A 101 27.83 32.99 -22.84
C THR A 101 27.55 33.21 -24.32
N LEU A 102 26.49 32.62 -24.87
CA LEU A 102 26.14 32.76 -26.29
C LEU A 102 25.59 34.15 -26.63
N ASN A 103 24.74 34.72 -25.77
CA ASN A 103 24.06 36.00 -26.03
C ASN A 103 24.88 37.24 -25.66
N GLN A 104 26.07 37.08 -25.07
CA GLN A 104 27.01 38.16 -24.71
C GLN A 104 26.35 39.41 -24.09
N VAL A 105 25.46 39.18 -23.12
CA VAL A 105 24.68 40.28 -22.53
C VAL A 105 25.60 41.23 -21.75
N PRO A 106 25.68 42.53 -22.11
CA PRO A 106 26.57 43.47 -21.45
C PRO A 106 26.15 43.70 -19.99
N GLY A 107 27.14 43.82 -19.10
CA GLY A 107 26.91 44.09 -17.68
C GLY A 107 26.63 42.87 -16.80
N ILE A 108 26.58 41.65 -17.36
CA ILE A 108 26.40 40.41 -16.58
C ILE A 108 27.72 39.63 -16.50
N PRO A 109 28.40 39.60 -15.34
CA PRO A 109 29.53 38.70 -15.14
C PRO A 109 29.13 37.24 -15.33
N ARG A 110 29.87 36.49 -16.18
CA ARG A 110 29.58 35.08 -16.50
C ARG A 110 29.52 34.16 -15.27
N THR A 111 30.22 34.52 -14.20
CA THR A 111 30.20 33.79 -12.93
C THR A 111 28.84 33.83 -12.24
N ILE A 112 27.99 34.83 -12.51
CA ILE A 112 26.63 34.93 -11.93
C ILE A 112 25.77 33.73 -12.34
N SER A 113 25.98 33.22 -13.56
CA SER A 113 25.29 32.01 -14.05
C SER A 113 25.53 30.77 -13.19
N VAL A 114 26.60 30.75 -12.39
CA VAL A 114 26.92 29.65 -11.45
C VAL A 114 26.60 30.04 -10.01
N ILE A 115 26.96 31.26 -9.60
CA ILE A 115 26.75 31.74 -8.23
C ILE A 115 25.25 31.80 -7.90
N GLN A 116 24.42 32.29 -8.81
CA GLN A 116 22.98 32.46 -8.53
C GLN A 116 22.26 31.13 -8.29
N PRO A 117 22.38 30.09 -9.15
CA PRO A 117 21.74 28.80 -8.88
C PRO A 117 22.28 28.09 -7.63
N MET A 118 23.56 28.31 -7.28
CA MET A 118 24.17 27.77 -6.07
C MET A 118 23.61 28.43 -4.81
N VAL A 119 23.51 29.76 -4.78
CA VAL A 119 22.87 30.52 -3.68
C VAL A 119 21.41 30.12 -3.56
N PHE A 120 20.69 30.04 -4.68
CA PHE A 120 19.30 29.64 -4.70
C PHE A 120 19.09 28.23 -4.13
N GLY A 121 19.92 27.27 -4.53
CA GLY A 121 19.91 25.91 -3.99
C GLY A 121 20.14 25.89 -2.48
N GLY A 122 21.10 26.66 -1.98
CA GLY A 122 21.36 26.81 -0.55
C GLY A 122 20.16 27.38 0.22
N LEU A 123 19.53 28.43 -0.33
CA LEU A 123 18.32 29.02 0.25
C LEU A 123 17.13 28.04 0.26
N LEU A 124 16.94 27.27 -0.81
CA LEU A 124 15.90 26.25 -0.87
C LEU A 124 16.13 25.15 0.17
N VAL A 125 17.35 24.61 0.27
CA VAL A 125 17.69 23.59 1.27
C VAL A 125 17.44 24.12 2.67
N THR A 126 17.88 25.35 2.96
CA THR A 126 17.66 26.00 4.26
C THR A 126 16.17 26.21 4.55
N SER A 127 15.41 26.71 3.59
CA SER A 127 13.95 26.87 3.70
C SER A 127 13.25 25.55 3.99
N ARG A 128 13.63 24.46 3.32
CA ARG A 128 13.07 23.12 3.57
C ARG A 128 13.46 22.55 4.92
N LEU A 129 14.70 22.74 5.36
CA LEU A 129 15.16 22.32 6.68
C LEU A 129 14.48 23.12 7.79
N PHE A 130 14.30 24.43 7.61
CA PHE A 130 13.58 25.28 8.54
C PHE A 130 12.09 24.91 8.60
N ALA A 131 11.45 24.73 7.45
CA ALA A 131 10.07 24.24 7.39
C ALA A 131 9.94 22.88 8.07
N ARG A 132 10.90 21.97 7.87
CA ARG A 132 10.96 20.70 8.60
C ARG A 132 11.08 20.95 10.10
N TYR A 133 12.05 21.72 10.55
CA TYR A 133 12.29 21.96 11.97
C TYR A 133 11.07 22.61 12.67
N VAL A 134 10.50 23.66 12.08
CA VAL A 134 9.32 24.36 12.63
C VAL A 134 8.06 23.49 12.60
N LEU A 135 7.85 22.71 11.54
CA LEU A 135 6.66 21.85 11.42
C LEU A 135 6.77 20.58 12.26
N PHE A 136 7.98 20.07 12.49
CA PHE A 136 8.24 18.80 13.18
C PHE A 136 8.40 19.01 14.69
N ASP A 137 9.12 20.06 15.11
CA ASP A 137 9.51 20.27 16.51
C ASP A 137 8.46 21.10 17.31
N LEU A 138 7.76 22.05 16.66
CA LEU A 138 6.80 22.95 17.35
C LEU A 138 5.34 22.49 17.27
N LEU A 139 4.99 21.65 16.30
CA LEU A 139 3.60 21.26 16.05
C LEU A 139 3.22 19.90 16.63
N ASN A 140 4.19 19.12 17.15
CA ASN A 140 4.05 17.87 17.93
C ASN A 140 2.65 17.21 17.90
N GLN A 141 2.15 16.96 16.68
CA GLN A 141 0.89 16.30 16.40
C GLN A 141 1.24 15.06 15.61
N ARG A 142 1.08 13.93 16.30
CA ARG A 142 1.27 12.52 15.98
C ARG A 142 0.62 12.03 14.66
N GLY A 143 0.67 12.77 13.57
CA GLY A 143 -0.14 12.44 12.40
C GLY A 143 0.42 12.84 11.04
N PHE A 144 1.63 13.40 10.97
CA PHE A 144 2.17 13.84 9.67
C PHE A 144 3.69 13.66 9.55
N GLU A 145 4.15 12.43 9.74
CA GLU A 145 5.49 11.98 9.38
C GLU A 145 5.32 10.64 8.62
N GLY A 146 6.16 10.20 7.67
CA GLY A 146 7.60 10.42 7.62
C GLY A 146 8.34 9.76 8.79
N GLN A 147 7.61 9.18 9.73
CA GLN A 147 8.09 8.57 10.96
C GLN A 147 8.63 7.23 10.53
N THR A 148 9.89 6.94 10.84
CA THR A 148 10.33 5.54 10.82
C THR A 148 9.52 4.82 11.88
N SER A 149 8.40 4.23 11.45
CA SER A 149 7.54 3.47 12.33
C SER A 149 8.37 2.35 12.93
N ARG A 150 8.42 2.31 14.26
CA ARG A 150 9.16 1.32 15.01
C ARG A 150 8.29 0.08 15.06
N VAL A 151 8.58 -0.80 14.11
CA VAL A 151 7.79 -1.96 13.83
C VAL A 151 8.27 -3.13 14.69
N LEU A 152 7.30 -3.88 15.20
CA LEU A 152 7.55 -5.17 15.79
C LEU A 152 6.83 -6.26 14.99
N VAL A 153 7.52 -7.35 14.68
CA VAL A 153 6.97 -8.47 13.90
C VAL A 153 6.55 -9.59 14.84
N TYR A 154 5.26 -9.94 14.85
CA TYR A 154 4.74 -11.09 15.58
C TYR A 154 4.83 -12.35 14.72
N GLY A 155 5.58 -13.35 15.19
CA GLY A 155 5.94 -14.57 14.48
C GLY A 155 7.38 -14.49 13.95
N ALA A 156 8.30 -15.18 14.60
CA ALA A 156 9.72 -15.29 14.21
C ALA A 156 9.98 -16.43 13.19
N GLY A 157 8.90 -17.00 12.62
CA GLY A 157 8.96 -18.05 11.59
C GLY A 157 9.39 -17.55 10.20
N SER A 158 9.21 -18.40 9.19
CA SER A 158 9.61 -18.11 7.80
C SER A 158 8.95 -16.84 7.24
N ALA A 159 7.64 -16.68 7.44
CA ALA A 159 6.89 -15.52 6.99
C ALA A 159 7.38 -14.21 7.64
N GLY A 160 7.64 -14.22 8.95
CA GLY A 160 8.17 -13.05 9.67
C GLY A 160 9.57 -12.66 9.24
N ARG A 161 10.46 -13.64 9.01
CA ARG A 161 11.81 -13.38 8.48
C ARG A 161 11.76 -12.80 7.07
N GLN A 162 10.87 -13.31 6.23
CA GLN A 162 10.71 -12.79 4.88
C GLN A 162 10.16 -11.36 4.87
N LEU A 163 9.17 -11.08 5.72
CA LEU A 163 8.63 -9.73 5.91
C LEU A 163 9.70 -8.76 6.42
N ALA A 164 10.55 -9.21 7.36
CA ALA A 164 11.69 -8.43 7.85
C ALA A 164 12.72 -8.09 6.77
N LEU A 165 12.97 -9.00 5.82
CA LEU A 165 13.84 -8.71 4.67
C LEU A 165 13.22 -7.66 3.75
N SER A 166 11.91 -7.72 3.53
CA SER A 166 11.16 -6.70 2.77
C SER A 166 11.20 -5.34 3.48
N LEU A 167 11.13 -5.30 4.81
CA LEU A 167 11.21 -4.07 5.62
C LEU A 167 12.53 -3.32 5.47
N ARG A 168 13.65 -4.02 5.23
CA ARG A 168 14.96 -3.36 5.01
C ARG A 168 14.96 -2.40 3.81
N HIS A 169 14.06 -2.62 2.86
CA HIS A 169 13.98 -1.82 1.64
C HIS A 169 12.89 -0.75 1.70
N GLU A 170 12.06 -0.72 2.76
CA GLU A 170 10.99 0.27 2.92
C GLU A 170 11.44 1.48 3.74
N PRO A 171 11.51 2.67 3.12
CA PRO A 171 11.86 3.90 3.82
C PRO A 171 10.71 4.32 4.75
N GLY A 172 10.96 4.32 6.06
CA GLY A 172 9.96 4.72 7.05
C GLY A 172 9.43 3.59 7.92
N MET A 173 10.02 2.39 7.87
CA MET A 173 9.77 1.35 8.87
C MET A 173 11.11 0.83 9.42
N PHE A 174 11.22 0.73 10.73
CA PHE A 174 12.39 0.21 11.42
C PHE A 174 11.98 -0.99 12.26
N LEU A 175 12.51 -2.16 11.92
CA LEU A 175 12.27 -3.38 12.70
C LEU A 175 13.01 -3.31 14.04
N ALA A 176 12.26 -3.14 15.12
CA ALA A 176 12.78 -3.03 16.48
C ALA A 176 12.90 -4.39 17.20
N GLY A 177 12.15 -5.40 16.77
CA GLY A 177 12.11 -6.71 17.43
C GLY A 177 11.17 -7.71 16.78
N TYR A 178 11.36 -8.98 17.12
CA TYR A 178 10.36 -10.01 16.90
C TYR A 178 9.63 -10.35 18.21
N LEU A 179 8.38 -10.75 18.12
CA LEU A 179 7.65 -11.47 19.18
C LEU A 179 7.34 -12.88 18.71
N ASP A 180 7.49 -13.85 19.60
CA ASP A 180 7.05 -15.23 19.35
C ASP A 180 6.52 -15.85 20.65
N ASP A 181 5.55 -16.76 20.52
CA ASP A 181 5.02 -17.56 21.63
C ASP A 181 5.96 -18.75 21.98
N ASP A 182 6.89 -19.10 21.09
CA ASP A 182 7.87 -20.15 21.35
C ASP A 182 8.97 -19.66 22.30
N SER A 183 8.87 -20.07 23.56
CA SER A 183 9.88 -19.83 24.60
C SER A 183 11.31 -20.22 24.19
N ARG A 184 11.50 -21.17 23.25
CA ARG A 184 12.83 -21.54 22.75
C ARG A 184 13.48 -20.41 21.95
N LEU A 185 12.68 -19.59 21.28
CA LEU A 185 13.16 -18.47 20.46
C LEU A 185 13.40 -17.20 21.29
N ALA A 186 12.77 -17.09 22.47
CA ALA A 186 12.92 -15.92 23.33
C ALA A 186 14.39 -15.67 23.72
N GLY A 187 14.84 -14.42 23.54
CA GLY A 187 16.21 -14.00 23.83
C GLY A 187 17.23 -14.30 22.72
N GLN A 188 16.86 -15.08 21.70
CA GLN A 188 17.70 -15.28 20.53
C GLN A 188 17.74 -14.03 19.65
N HIS A 189 18.71 -13.99 18.74
CA HIS A 189 18.83 -12.94 17.73
C HIS A 189 18.65 -13.55 16.34
N LEU A 190 17.72 -13.00 15.57
CA LEU A 190 17.51 -13.30 14.16
C LEU A 190 17.97 -12.08 13.35
N ASP A 191 19.01 -12.26 12.52
CA ASP A 191 19.55 -11.21 11.65
C ASP A 191 19.89 -9.91 12.41
N HIS A 192 20.48 -10.04 13.61
CA HIS A 192 20.83 -8.99 14.57
C HIS A 192 19.65 -8.30 15.29
N VAL A 193 18.43 -8.79 15.10
CA VAL A 193 17.23 -8.33 15.80
C VAL A 193 16.84 -9.33 16.87
N ARG A 194 16.57 -8.84 18.08
CA ARG A 194 16.20 -9.68 19.23
C ARG A 194 14.77 -10.21 19.11
N VAL A 195 14.59 -11.46 19.52
CA VAL A 195 13.28 -12.09 19.69
C VAL A 195 12.86 -11.98 21.16
N TYR A 196 11.64 -11.51 21.39
CA TYR A 196 11.03 -11.41 22.71
C TYR A 196 9.86 -12.39 22.84
N HIS A 197 9.53 -12.75 24.08
CA HIS A 197 8.34 -13.54 24.36
C HIS A 197 7.08 -12.67 24.34
N SER A 198 5.97 -13.24 23.89
CA SER A 198 4.66 -12.57 23.75
C SER A 198 3.98 -12.18 25.07
N ASP A 199 4.35 -12.79 26.20
CA ASP A 199 3.70 -12.53 27.50
C ASP A 199 3.91 -11.10 28.04
N ASP A 200 5.06 -10.47 27.76
CA ASP A 200 5.41 -9.14 28.28
C ASP A 200 5.17 -8.02 27.24
N VAL A 201 4.18 -8.21 26.36
CA VAL A 201 4.03 -7.38 25.17
C VAL A 201 3.89 -5.88 25.48
N ALA A 202 3.13 -5.51 26.52
CA ALA A 202 2.95 -4.11 26.92
C ALA A 202 4.27 -3.44 27.33
N LYS A 203 5.09 -4.12 28.14
CA LYS A 203 6.41 -3.60 28.56
C LYS A 203 7.36 -3.49 27.38
N ILE A 204 7.29 -4.42 26.44
CA ILE A 204 8.15 -4.43 25.25
C ILE A 204 7.77 -3.28 24.33
N VAL A 205 6.48 -3.07 24.09
CA VAL A 205 5.95 -1.97 23.28
C VAL A 205 6.36 -0.63 23.87
N GLU A 206 6.19 -0.43 25.18
CA GLU A 206 6.57 0.80 25.86
C GLU A 206 8.09 1.03 25.83
N ARG A 207 8.89 0.01 26.20
CA ARG A 207 10.36 0.12 26.25
C ARG A 207 10.99 0.37 24.88
N LEU A 208 10.42 -0.23 23.83
CA LEU A 208 10.95 -0.12 22.47
C LEU A 208 10.28 0.99 21.67
N GLU A 209 9.33 1.73 22.26
CA GLU A 209 8.55 2.79 21.61
C GLU A 209 7.91 2.31 20.29
N ILE A 210 7.27 1.15 20.33
CA ILE A 210 6.63 0.53 19.16
C ILE A 210 5.32 1.26 18.83
N ASP A 211 5.12 1.57 17.56
CA ASP A 211 3.89 2.17 17.05
C ASP A 211 3.08 1.22 16.16
N THR A 212 3.74 0.27 15.48
CA THR A 212 3.12 -0.69 14.58
C THR A 212 3.55 -2.13 14.89
N VAL A 213 2.59 -3.05 14.90
CA VAL A 213 2.80 -4.49 15.03
C VAL A 213 2.36 -5.18 13.74
N LEU A 214 3.25 -5.96 13.14
CA LEU A 214 2.97 -6.77 11.95
C LEU A 214 2.78 -8.23 12.35
N LEU A 215 1.57 -8.78 12.20
CA LEU A 215 1.30 -10.19 12.37
C LEU A 215 1.77 -10.98 11.14
N ALA A 216 2.88 -11.69 11.30
CA ALA A 216 3.46 -12.57 10.30
C ALA A 216 3.19 -14.04 10.60
N VAL A 217 1.93 -14.36 10.91
CA VAL A 217 1.45 -15.70 11.27
C VAL A 217 0.34 -16.18 10.30
N PRO A 218 0.61 -16.32 8.98
CA PRO A 218 -0.44 -16.63 8.00
C PRO A 218 -1.06 -18.03 8.18
N GLY A 219 -0.38 -18.94 8.88
CA GLY A 219 -0.81 -20.32 9.12
C GLY A 219 -1.54 -20.58 10.44
N VAL A 220 -1.69 -19.59 11.33
CA VAL A 220 -2.46 -19.78 12.57
C VAL A 220 -3.95 -19.71 12.29
N SER A 221 -4.74 -20.45 13.07
CA SER A 221 -6.19 -20.41 12.96
C SER A 221 -6.73 -19.01 13.26
N ARG A 222 -7.91 -18.70 12.75
CA ARG A 222 -8.56 -17.40 12.97
C ARG A 222 -8.79 -17.14 14.46
N GLN A 223 -9.13 -18.17 15.22
CA GLN A 223 -9.28 -18.10 16.68
C GLN A 223 -7.96 -17.74 17.38
N GLN A 224 -6.85 -18.36 16.99
CA GLN A 224 -5.53 -18.03 17.54
C GLN A 224 -5.12 -16.60 17.16
N ARG A 225 -5.38 -16.19 15.93
CA ARG A 225 -5.14 -14.82 15.47
C ARG A 225 -5.93 -13.81 16.28
N GLU A 226 -7.21 -14.07 16.54
CA GLU A 226 -8.06 -13.22 17.39
C GLU A 226 -7.49 -13.09 18.81
N GLN A 227 -7.04 -14.20 19.40
CA GLN A 227 -6.38 -14.18 20.72
C GLN A 227 -5.13 -13.31 20.72
N ILE A 228 -4.31 -13.40 19.67
CA ILE A 228 -3.11 -12.57 19.51
C ILE A 228 -3.50 -11.10 19.39
N VAL A 229 -4.45 -10.75 18.53
CA VAL A 229 -4.92 -9.36 18.31
C VAL A 229 -5.49 -8.76 19.60
N ARG A 230 -6.24 -9.54 20.38
CA ARG A 230 -6.78 -9.11 21.69
C ARG A 230 -5.69 -8.69 22.68
N ARG A 231 -4.48 -9.27 22.61
CA ARG A 231 -3.34 -8.84 23.46
C ARG A 231 -2.87 -7.42 23.17
N PHE A 232 -3.14 -6.92 21.96
CA PHE A 232 -2.81 -5.55 21.54
C PHE A 232 -3.98 -4.58 21.67
N ALA A 233 -5.18 -5.04 22.00
CA ALA A 233 -6.39 -4.21 22.01
C ALA A 233 -6.35 -3.08 23.06
N GLU A 234 -5.67 -3.31 24.19
CA GLU A 234 -5.52 -2.32 25.27
C GLU A 234 -4.26 -1.45 25.12
N ILE A 235 -3.49 -1.66 24.05
CA ILE A 235 -2.22 -1.00 23.79
C ILE A 235 -2.40 -0.05 22.61
N SER A 236 -1.89 1.18 22.72
CA SER A 236 -2.01 2.19 21.66
C SER A 236 -1.03 1.93 20.50
N VAL A 237 -1.21 0.83 19.77
CA VAL A 237 -0.41 0.44 18.59
C VAL A 237 -1.30 0.09 17.39
N GLN A 238 -0.83 0.38 16.19
CA GLN A 238 -1.47 -0.08 14.95
C GLN A 238 -1.12 -1.55 14.71
N VAL A 239 -2.13 -2.36 14.37
CA VAL A 239 -1.96 -3.79 14.12
C VAL A 239 -2.27 -4.11 12.66
N LEU A 240 -1.27 -4.58 11.92
CA LEU A 240 -1.39 -5.02 10.53
C LEU A 240 -1.16 -6.53 10.44
N THR A 241 -1.88 -7.23 9.58
CA THR A 241 -1.76 -8.69 9.42
C THR A 241 -1.46 -9.07 7.99
N LEU A 242 -0.69 -10.14 7.82
CA LEU A 242 -0.62 -10.85 6.54
C LEU A 242 -1.92 -11.61 6.30
N PRO A 243 -2.36 -11.72 5.04
CA PRO A 243 -3.48 -12.54 4.63
C PRO A 243 -3.14 -14.03 4.78
N GLY A 244 -4.16 -14.88 4.69
CA GLY A 244 -3.97 -16.34 4.76
C GLY A 244 -3.10 -16.87 3.62
N ILE A 245 -2.53 -18.05 3.80
CA ILE A 245 -1.63 -18.69 2.81
C ILE A 245 -2.25 -18.78 1.41
N GLY A 246 -3.57 -18.97 1.30
CA GLY A 246 -4.28 -19.03 0.02
C GLY A 246 -4.43 -17.70 -0.74
N GLU A 247 -4.17 -16.57 -0.08
CA GLU A 247 -4.32 -15.22 -0.64
C GLU A 247 -2.95 -14.59 -1.03
N ILE A 248 -1.84 -15.25 -0.69
CA ILE A 248 -0.48 -14.79 -1.01
C ILE A 248 -0.07 -15.32 -2.39
N PHE A 249 -0.05 -14.45 -3.40
CA PHE A 249 0.42 -14.80 -4.73
C PHE A 249 1.95 -15.03 -4.72
N ASP A 250 2.41 -16.06 -5.43
CA ASP A 250 3.83 -16.47 -5.59
C ASP A 250 4.58 -16.96 -4.33
N GLY A 251 3.90 -17.14 -3.18
CA GLY A 251 4.54 -17.64 -1.96
C GLY A 251 5.62 -16.70 -1.41
N LYS A 252 5.70 -15.46 -1.91
CA LYS A 252 6.61 -14.42 -1.44
C LYS A 252 5.84 -13.36 -0.66
N VAL A 253 6.27 -13.13 0.58
CA VAL A 253 5.66 -12.15 1.47
C VAL A 253 6.28 -10.76 1.28
N SER A 254 5.44 -9.76 1.03
CA SER A 254 5.78 -8.36 0.83
C SER A 254 5.01 -7.46 1.80
N ILE A 255 5.50 -6.23 1.98
CA ILE A 255 4.80 -5.18 2.75
C ILE A 255 3.51 -4.74 2.06
N SER A 256 3.44 -4.87 0.73
CA SER A 256 2.21 -4.64 -0.04
C SER A 256 1.07 -5.57 0.35
N ASP A 257 1.37 -6.70 0.98
CA ASP A 257 0.38 -7.72 1.30
C ASP A 257 -0.23 -7.48 2.69
N LEU A 258 0.30 -6.53 3.46
CA LEU A 258 -0.23 -6.20 4.78
C LEU A 258 -1.56 -5.47 4.67
N ARG A 259 -2.52 -5.86 5.51
CA ARG A 259 -3.81 -5.18 5.68
C ARG A 259 -4.11 -4.92 7.15
N GLU A 260 -4.97 -3.94 7.42
CA GLU A 260 -5.52 -3.76 8.76
C GLU A 260 -6.40 -4.96 9.14
N VAL A 261 -6.46 -5.26 10.44
CA VAL A 261 -7.32 -6.35 10.93
C VAL A 261 -8.78 -5.94 10.76
N GLU A 262 -9.52 -6.68 9.95
CA GLU A 262 -10.93 -6.40 9.70
C GLU A 262 -11.86 -7.00 10.78
N ILE A 263 -13.05 -6.44 10.95
CA ILE A 263 -14.10 -7.01 11.82
C ILE A 263 -14.46 -8.43 11.37
N THR A 264 -14.46 -8.67 10.06
CA THR A 264 -14.58 -10.01 9.48
C THR A 264 -13.53 -10.92 10.10
N ASP A 265 -12.24 -10.58 10.14
CA ASP A 265 -11.17 -11.44 10.71
C ASP A 265 -11.43 -11.85 12.18
N LEU A 266 -12.24 -11.07 12.91
CA LEU A 266 -12.71 -11.36 14.28
C LEU A 266 -13.97 -12.25 14.36
N LEU A 267 -14.72 -12.43 13.27
CA LEU A 267 -15.92 -13.28 13.22
C LEU A 267 -15.54 -14.74 12.94
N GLY A 268 -15.34 -15.50 14.02
CA GLY A 268 -14.73 -16.83 14.01
C GLY A 268 -15.54 -17.97 13.39
N ARG A 269 -15.28 -18.26 12.11
CA ARG A 269 -15.26 -19.64 11.62
C ARG A 269 -14.06 -19.84 10.70
N ASP A 270 -13.24 -20.84 10.98
CA ASP A 270 -12.24 -21.30 10.03
C ASP A 270 -12.95 -22.07 8.89
N PRO A 271 -12.50 -21.95 7.62
CA PRO A 271 -12.93 -22.85 6.57
C PRO A 271 -12.53 -24.28 6.96
N VAL A 272 -13.51 -25.17 7.15
CA VAL A 272 -13.23 -26.58 7.37
C VAL A 272 -12.92 -27.19 6.00
N PRO A 273 -11.74 -27.82 5.81
CA PRO A 273 -11.40 -28.40 4.51
C PRO A 273 -12.42 -29.49 4.13
N PRO A 274 -12.78 -29.62 2.84
CA PRO A 274 -13.72 -30.63 2.42
C PRO A 274 -13.20 -32.03 2.71
N ASN A 275 -13.98 -32.85 3.39
CA ASN A 275 -13.62 -34.25 3.60
C ASN A 275 -13.97 -35.06 2.35
N HIS A 276 -12.97 -35.32 1.51
CA HIS A 276 -13.14 -36.04 0.24
C HIS A 276 -13.81 -37.41 0.39
N LEU A 277 -13.58 -38.14 1.50
CA LEU A 277 -14.25 -39.43 1.74
C LEU A 277 -15.75 -39.25 1.97
N LEU A 278 -16.16 -38.19 2.66
CA LEU A 278 -17.57 -37.88 2.85
C LEU A 278 -18.21 -37.41 1.55
N LEU A 279 -17.54 -36.52 0.80
CA LEU A 279 -18.01 -36.03 -0.50
C LEU A 279 -18.24 -37.17 -1.50
N HIS A 280 -17.29 -38.09 -1.64
CA HIS A 280 -17.45 -39.25 -2.52
C HIS A 280 -18.65 -40.12 -2.12
N ARG A 281 -18.89 -40.32 -0.81
CA ARG A 281 -20.03 -41.12 -0.34
C ARG A 281 -21.39 -40.49 -0.64
N THR A 282 -21.50 -39.16 -0.67
CA THR A 282 -22.75 -38.44 -0.92
C THR A 282 -22.96 -38.03 -2.38
N ILE A 283 -21.91 -38.01 -3.20
CA ILE A 283 -21.98 -37.47 -4.57
C ILE A 283 -21.82 -38.54 -5.65
N THR A 284 -20.87 -39.48 -5.49
CA THR A 284 -20.59 -40.47 -6.54
C THR A 284 -21.80 -41.40 -6.74
N ASP A 285 -22.19 -41.59 -8.00
CA ASP A 285 -23.39 -42.36 -8.41
C ASP A 285 -24.71 -41.89 -7.76
N ARG A 286 -24.79 -40.60 -7.40
CA ARG A 286 -26.00 -39.98 -6.83
C ARG A 286 -26.65 -38.97 -7.77
N VAL A 287 -27.91 -38.67 -7.48
CA VAL A 287 -28.62 -37.52 -8.03
C VAL A 287 -28.41 -36.34 -7.09
N VAL A 288 -27.75 -35.30 -7.58
CA VAL A 288 -27.42 -34.10 -6.82
C VAL A 288 -28.17 -32.91 -7.39
N LEU A 289 -28.88 -32.18 -6.54
CA LEU A 289 -29.57 -30.94 -6.92
C LEU A 289 -28.80 -29.75 -6.35
N VAL A 290 -28.54 -28.72 -7.13
CA VAL A 290 -27.83 -27.51 -6.67
C VAL A 290 -28.74 -26.31 -6.81
N THR A 291 -29.10 -25.68 -5.68
CA THR A 291 -29.89 -24.45 -5.67
C THR A 291 -29.00 -23.22 -5.81
N GLY A 292 -29.44 -22.23 -6.59
CA GLY A 292 -28.62 -21.05 -6.87
C GLY A 292 -27.39 -21.40 -7.72
N ALA A 293 -27.54 -22.37 -8.63
CA ALA A 293 -26.44 -22.95 -9.40
C ALA A 293 -25.65 -21.92 -10.21
N GLY A 294 -26.26 -20.79 -10.59
CA GLY A 294 -25.61 -19.72 -11.33
C GLY A 294 -24.92 -18.67 -10.44
N GLY A 295 -25.03 -18.77 -9.12
CA GLY A 295 -24.35 -17.89 -8.16
C GLY A 295 -22.87 -18.22 -7.96
N SER A 296 -22.13 -17.36 -7.26
CA SER A 296 -20.70 -17.58 -6.99
C SER A 296 -20.41 -18.87 -6.23
N ILE A 297 -21.21 -19.19 -5.20
CA ILE A 297 -21.08 -20.43 -4.43
C ILE A 297 -21.64 -21.63 -5.21
N GLY A 298 -22.83 -21.48 -5.80
CA GLY A 298 -23.49 -22.57 -6.51
C GLY A 298 -22.70 -23.06 -7.72
N SER A 299 -22.10 -22.15 -8.51
CA SER A 299 -21.28 -22.52 -9.67
C SER A 299 -20.02 -23.28 -9.26
N GLU A 300 -19.39 -22.90 -8.15
CA GLU A 300 -18.23 -23.62 -7.60
C GLU A 300 -18.61 -25.02 -7.10
N LEU A 301 -19.74 -25.13 -6.39
CA LEU A 301 -20.28 -26.44 -6.00
C LEU A 301 -20.58 -27.30 -7.22
N CYS A 302 -21.17 -26.74 -8.28
CA CYS A 302 -21.48 -27.46 -9.51
C CYS A 302 -20.22 -28.07 -10.15
N ARG A 303 -19.12 -27.31 -10.25
CA ARG A 303 -17.83 -27.80 -10.74
C ARG A 303 -17.29 -28.95 -9.90
N GLN A 304 -17.27 -28.78 -8.58
CA GLN A 304 -16.74 -29.79 -7.65
C GLN A 304 -17.59 -31.06 -7.66
N ILE A 305 -18.92 -30.93 -7.69
CA ILE A 305 -19.85 -32.05 -7.78
C ILE A 305 -19.64 -32.80 -9.10
N ALA A 306 -19.55 -32.09 -10.24
CA ALA A 306 -19.38 -32.72 -11.54
C ALA A 306 -18.10 -33.57 -11.65
N ALA A 307 -17.00 -33.14 -11.01
CA ALA A 307 -15.74 -33.88 -10.96
C ALA A 307 -15.83 -35.20 -10.14
N LEU A 308 -16.83 -35.34 -9.26
CA LEU A 308 -17.00 -36.49 -8.36
C LEU A 308 -17.89 -37.60 -8.92
N LYS A 309 -18.20 -37.54 -10.23
CA LYS A 309 -18.97 -38.55 -10.98
C LYS A 309 -20.36 -38.85 -10.41
N PRO A 310 -21.26 -37.85 -10.30
CA PRO A 310 -22.65 -38.09 -9.97
C PRO A 310 -23.36 -38.73 -11.16
N THR A 311 -24.44 -39.47 -10.91
CA THR A 311 -25.31 -39.96 -11.99
C THR A 311 -26.02 -38.81 -12.67
N ARG A 312 -26.52 -37.84 -11.89
CA ARG A 312 -27.22 -36.66 -12.40
C ARG A 312 -26.91 -35.42 -11.57
N ILE A 313 -26.73 -34.29 -12.24
CA ILE A 313 -26.67 -32.96 -11.61
C ILE A 313 -27.84 -32.11 -12.09
N ILE A 314 -28.65 -31.61 -11.14
CA ILE A 314 -29.83 -30.77 -11.40
C ILE A 314 -29.50 -29.35 -11.00
N LEU A 315 -29.29 -28.47 -11.98
CA LEU A 315 -28.94 -27.08 -11.80
C LEU A 315 -30.23 -26.25 -11.64
N VAL A 316 -30.40 -25.63 -10.47
CA VAL A 316 -31.60 -24.86 -10.15
C VAL A 316 -31.23 -23.40 -9.94
N GLU A 317 -31.84 -22.50 -10.72
CA GLU A 317 -31.56 -21.06 -10.67
C GLU A 317 -32.80 -20.26 -11.07
N MET A 318 -32.96 -19.06 -10.54
CA MET A 318 -34.07 -18.17 -10.92
C MET A 318 -33.77 -17.40 -12.21
N THR A 319 -32.49 -17.18 -12.50
CA THR A 319 -32.04 -16.39 -13.65
C THR A 319 -31.64 -17.30 -14.81
N GLU A 320 -32.33 -17.17 -15.95
CA GLU A 320 -32.02 -17.91 -17.18
C GLU A 320 -30.58 -17.75 -17.63
N HIS A 321 -30.09 -16.51 -17.65
CA HIS A 321 -28.73 -16.19 -18.06
C HIS A 321 -27.69 -16.91 -17.20
N ALA A 322 -27.86 -16.89 -15.87
CA ALA A 322 -26.92 -17.54 -14.96
C ALA A 322 -26.95 -19.07 -15.10
N LEU A 323 -28.14 -19.64 -15.31
CA LEU A 323 -28.34 -21.07 -15.57
C LEU A 323 -27.68 -21.50 -16.89
N TYR A 324 -27.82 -20.70 -17.95
CA TYR A 324 -27.21 -20.96 -19.26
C TYR A 324 -25.68 -20.96 -19.18
N LEU A 325 -25.09 -20.01 -18.45
CA LEU A 325 -23.64 -19.92 -18.29
C LEU A 325 -23.06 -21.17 -17.60
N ILE A 326 -23.62 -21.57 -16.45
CA ILE A 326 -23.11 -22.73 -15.72
C ILE A 326 -23.38 -24.04 -16.45
N GLU A 327 -24.52 -24.17 -17.14
CA GLU A 327 -24.79 -25.33 -18.00
C GLU A 327 -23.76 -25.43 -19.13
N GLY A 328 -23.49 -24.32 -19.82
CA GLY A 328 -22.52 -24.26 -20.90
C GLY A 328 -21.11 -24.62 -20.43
N GLU A 329 -20.71 -24.12 -19.25
CA GLU A 329 -19.44 -24.43 -18.62
C GLU A 329 -19.29 -25.94 -18.34
N LEU A 330 -20.29 -26.56 -17.69
CA LEU A 330 -20.23 -27.99 -17.38
C LEU A 330 -20.28 -28.87 -18.63
N ARG A 331 -21.07 -28.50 -19.64
CA ARG A 331 -21.11 -29.23 -20.93
C ARG A 331 -19.79 -29.11 -21.69
N ALA A 332 -19.15 -27.95 -21.66
CA ALA A 332 -17.83 -27.77 -22.24
C ALA A 332 -16.78 -28.64 -21.52
N ALA A 333 -16.83 -28.71 -20.18
CA ALA A 333 -15.97 -29.58 -19.38
C ALA A 333 -16.22 -31.08 -19.67
N GLN A 334 -17.48 -31.47 -19.92
CA GLN A 334 -17.82 -32.84 -20.34
C GLN A 334 -17.27 -33.16 -21.75
N ALA A 335 -17.30 -32.20 -22.67
CA ALA A 335 -16.71 -32.35 -24.01
C ALA A 335 -15.17 -32.41 -23.97
N ALA A 336 -14.54 -31.72 -23.03
CA ALA A 336 -13.09 -31.75 -22.81
C ALA A 336 -12.60 -33.04 -22.09
N GLY A 337 -13.52 -33.79 -21.47
CA GLY A 337 -13.21 -35.00 -20.71
C GLY A 337 -12.91 -34.77 -19.23
N ASP A 338 -13.08 -33.54 -18.73
CA ASP A 338 -12.90 -33.18 -17.31
C ASP A 338 -14.08 -33.63 -16.44
N VAL A 339 -15.27 -33.74 -17.05
CA VAL A 339 -16.48 -34.29 -16.44
C VAL A 339 -16.83 -35.62 -17.12
N ASP A 340 -17.23 -36.61 -16.32
CA ASP A 340 -17.55 -37.94 -16.82
C ASP A 340 -18.74 -37.89 -17.79
N ALA A 341 -18.58 -38.50 -18.98
CA ALA A 341 -19.60 -38.45 -20.02
C ALA A 341 -20.92 -39.13 -19.60
N SER A 342 -20.89 -40.00 -18.58
CA SER A 342 -22.07 -40.64 -18.01
C SER A 342 -22.90 -39.74 -17.09
N THR A 343 -22.33 -38.64 -16.60
CA THR A 343 -23.04 -37.66 -15.77
C THR A 343 -24.04 -36.87 -16.62
N THR A 344 -25.34 -36.96 -16.29
CA THR A 344 -26.37 -36.19 -17.00
C THR A 344 -26.63 -34.84 -16.32
N ILE A 345 -26.50 -33.75 -17.08
CA ILE A 345 -26.74 -32.39 -16.64
C ILE A 345 -28.17 -31.96 -17.02
N HIS A 346 -28.96 -31.56 -16.04
CA HIS A 346 -30.30 -31.01 -16.22
C HIS A 346 -30.39 -29.60 -15.64
N THR A 347 -31.18 -28.75 -16.29
CA THR A 347 -31.44 -27.37 -15.86
C THR A 347 -32.91 -27.17 -15.52
N GLU A 348 -33.18 -26.46 -14.43
CA GLU A 348 -34.51 -26.11 -13.97
C GLU A 348 -34.53 -24.64 -13.56
N MET A 349 -35.25 -23.81 -14.32
CA MET A 349 -35.48 -22.44 -13.92
C MET A 349 -36.62 -22.39 -12.89
N ALA A 350 -36.27 -22.10 -11.64
CA ALA A 350 -37.22 -22.18 -10.54
C ALA A 350 -36.84 -21.28 -9.37
N ASN A 351 -37.86 -20.74 -8.70
CA ASN A 351 -37.70 -20.09 -7.41
C ASN A 351 -37.88 -21.12 -6.30
N ILE A 352 -36.78 -21.57 -5.69
CA ILE A 352 -36.81 -22.58 -4.62
C ILE A 352 -37.41 -22.04 -3.31
N ALA A 353 -37.58 -20.72 -3.16
CA ALA A 353 -38.27 -20.14 -2.02
C ALA A 353 -39.79 -20.39 -2.07
N ASP A 354 -40.35 -20.79 -3.22
CA ASP A 354 -41.73 -21.25 -3.31
C ASP A 354 -41.85 -22.74 -2.89
N PRO A 355 -42.57 -23.06 -1.79
CA PRO A 355 -42.68 -24.42 -1.29
C PRO A 355 -43.31 -25.41 -2.28
N LEU A 356 -44.24 -24.96 -3.13
CA LEU A 356 -44.89 -25.82 -4.12
C LEU A 356 -43.92 -26.20 -5.23
N THR A 357 -43.17 -25.22 -5.74
CA THR A 357 -42.11 -25.44 -6.71
C THR A 357 -41.02 -26.36 -6.15
N ALA A 358 -40.55 -26.11 -4.93
CA ALA A 358 -39.59 -26.98 -4.27
C ALA A 358 -40.12 -28.42 -4.16
N LYS A 359 -41.34 -28.60 -3.63
CA LYS A 359 -41.95 -29.93 -3.49
C LYS A 359 -42.02 -30.69 -4.84
N ARG A 360 -42.48 -30.02 -5.90
CA ARG A 360 -42.55 -30.60 -7.26
C ARG A 360 -41.17 -31.04 -7.77
N MET A 361 -40.12 -30.26 -7.47
CA MET A 361 -38.76 -30.60 -7.88
C MET A 361 -38.20 -31.81 -7.13
N PHE A 362 -38.41 -31.87 -5.81
CA PHE A 362 -38.01 -33.03 -5.02
C PHE A 362 -38.76 -34.30 -5.43
N GLU A 363 -40.06 -34.20 -5.74
CA GLU A 363 -40.85 -35.34 -6.23
C GLU A 363 -40.38 -35.81 -7.61
N ARG A 364 -40.07 -34.88 -8.52
CA ARG A 364 -39.63 -35.20 -9.90
C ARG A 364 -38.23 -35.79 -9.95
N TRP A 365 -37.28 -35.18 -9.25
CA TRP A 365 -35.86 -35.52 -9.39
C TRP A 365 -35.37 -36.50 -8.33
N GLN A 366 -36.06 -36.60 -7.20
CA GLN A 366 -35.68 -37.41 -6.04
C GLN A 366 -34.18 -37.31 -5.72
N PRO A 367 -33.69 -36.09 -5.40
CA PRO A 367 -32.28 -35.89 -5.14
C PRO A 367 -31.86 -36.65 -3.88
N HIS A 368 -30.66 -37.24 -3.94
CA HIS A 368 -30.04 -37.88 -2.79
C HIS A 368 -29.37 -36.87 -1.86
N THR A 369 -28.92 -35.75 -2.43
CA THR A 369 -28.34 -34.61 -1.71
C THR A 369 -28.67 -33.32 -2.44
N VAL A 370 -28.74 -32.23 -1.69
CA VAL A 370 -29.08 -30.87 -2.14
C VAL A 370 -28.00 -29.89 -1.71
#